data_AF-A0AAD1FJX8-F1
#
_entry.id   AF-A0AAD1FJX8-F1
#
_cell.length_a   1.000
_cell.length_b   1.000
_cell.length_c   1.000
_cell.angle_alpha   90.00
_cell.angle_beta   90.00
_cell.angle_gamma   90.00
#
_symmetry.space_group_name_H-M   'P 1'
#
loop_
_entity.id
_entity.type
_entity.pdbx_description
1 polymer ?
#
loop_
_entity_poly.entity_id
_entity_poly.type
_entity_poly.pdbx_seq_one_letter_code
_entity_poly.pdbx_strand_id
1 'polypeptide(L)'
;MTNYFDYHQVIKQVSGLNSVSTLKKWRLKIERLTGHTFQEDRIQTGKRSYSKVLLFTADDIEKLQQIADTKGNLGLDKAILKAYAPTRASPLSVNQKISRLTVQLKGLNQKVTDLTQQEQLLVIRIEQLGKQIEDLEKPKKKKLFGK
;
A
#
# COMPACT_ATOMS: atom_id res chain seq x y z
N MET A 1 -10.27 0.06 6.78
CA MET A 1 -10.92 -1.04 7.51
C MET A 1 -10.01 -2.25 7.38
N THR A 2 -9.53 -2.81 8.48
CA THR A 2 -8.73 -4.04 8.48
C THR A 2 -9.69 -5.22 8.31
N ASN A 3 -9.56 -5.93 7.18
CA ASN A 3 -10.34 -7.14 6.94
C ASN A 3 -9.69 -8.31 7.69
N TYR A 4 -10.53 -9.04 8.42
CA TYR A 4 -10.15 -10.24 9.15
C TYR A 4 -10.74 -11.47 8.49
N PHE A 5 -9.97 -12.56 8.50
CA PHE A 5 -10.33 -13.79 7.82
C PHE A 5 -10.30 -14.97 8.80
N ASP A 6 -11.31 -15.83 8.72
CA ASP A 6 -11.31 -17.09 9.45
C ASP A 6 -10.49 -18.17 8.72
N TYR A 7 -10.30 -19.34 9.36
CA TYR A 7 -9.56 -20.46 8.78
C TYR A 7 -10.10 -20.93 7.42
N HIS A 8 -11.42 -20.94 7.23
CA HIS A 8 -12.04 -21.42 5.99
C HIS A 8 -11.84 -20.42 4.85
N GLN A 9 -11.89 -19.12 5.15
CA GLN A 9 -11.62 -18.05 4.21
C GLN A 9 -10.15 -18.05 3.78
N VAL A 10 -9.21 -18.25 4.72
CA VAL A 10 -7.77 -18.31 4.40
C VAL A 10 -7.46 -19.48 3.46
N ILE A 11 -8.04 -20.66 3.67
CA ILE A 11 -7.82 -21.84 2.79
C ILE A 11 -8.27 -21.58 1.36
N LYS A 12 -9.33 -20.79 1.17
CA LYS A 12 -9.79 -20.43 -0.18
C LYS A 12 -8.84 -19.46 -0.89
N GLN A 13 -8.07 -18.69 -0.13
CA GLN A 13 -7.16 -17.67 -0.68
C GLN A 13 -5.73 -18.17 -0.84
N VAL A 14 -5.27 -19.07 0.04
CA VAL A 14 -3.90 -19.59 -0.01
C VAL A 14 -3.85 -20.85 -0.88
N SER A 15 -3.25 -20.71 -2.05
CA SER A 15 -3.02 -21.83 -2.97
C SER A 15 -2.01 -22.84 -2.38
N GLY A 16 -2.35 -24.13 -2.44
CA GLY A 16 -1.51 -25.20 -1.89
C GLY A 16 -1.63 -25.42 -0.38
N LEU A 17 -2.62 -24.80 0.28
CA LEU A 17 -3.01 -25.06 1.67
C LEU A 17 -4.44 -25.64 1.74
N ASN A 18 -4.56 -26.96 1.57
CA ASN A 18 -5.87 -27.58 1.30
C ASN A 18 -6.69 -27.96 2.55
N SER A 19 -6.23 -27.66 3.77
CA SER A 19 -6.90 -28.11 4.99
C SER A 19 -6.72 -27.17 6.18
N VAL A 20 -7.82 -26.99 6.94
CA VAL A 20 -7.85 -26.27 8.22
C VAL A 20 -6.87 -26.87 9.21
N SER A 21 -6.74 -28.19 9.22
CA SER A 21 -5.82 -28.90 10.10
C SER A 21 -4.37 -28.55 9.78
N THR A 22 -4.02 -28.39 8.50
CA THR A 22 -2.68 -27.97 8.07
C THR A 22 -2.42 -26.52 8.47
N LEU A 23 -3.39 -25.62 8.25
CA LEU A 23 -3.28 -24.22 8.67
C LEU A 23 -3.12 -24.09 10.19
N LYS A 24 -3.88 -24.85 11.00
CA LYS A 24 -3.74 -24.87 12.47
C LYS A 24 -2.35 -25.33 12.90
N LYS A 25 -1.79 -26.36 12.25
CA LYS A 25 -0.43 -26.84 12.53
C LYS A 25 0.62 -25.79 12.15
N TRP A 26 0.45 -25.13 11.01
CA TRP A 26 1.36 -24.06 10.58
C TRP A 26 1.31 -22.88 11.53
N ARG A 27 0.11 -22.42 11.92
CA ARG A 27 -0.08 -21.36 12.90
C ARG A 27 0.69 -21.64 14.20
N LEU A 28 0.48 -22.81 14.80
CA LEU A 28 1.20 -23.22 16.02
C LEU A 28 2.72 -23.20 15.83
N LYS A 29 3.18 -23.58 14.63
CA LYS A 29 4.60 -23.59 14.32
C LYS A 29 5.16 -22.18 14.12
N ILE A 30 4.40 -21.28 13.50
CA ILE A 30 4.73 -19.87 13.35
C ILE A 30 4.83 -19.22 14.74
N GLU A 31 3.81 -19.35 15.59
CA GLU A 31 3.80 -18.83 16.97
C GLU A 31 5.05 -19.28 17.75
N ARG A 32 5.42 -20.57 17.62
CA ARG A 32 6.61 -21.12 18.28
C ARG A 32 7.92 -20.60 17.72
N LEU A 33 8.05 -20.51 16.40
CA LEU A 33 9.31 -20.18 15.73
C LEU A 33 9.60 -18.67 15.70
N THR A 34 8.56 -17.84 15.69
CA THR A 34 8.71 -16.38 15.48
C THR A 34 8.17 -15.55 16.63
N GLY A 35 7.46 -16.15 17.58
CA GLY A 35 6.79 -15.42 18.66
C GLY A 35 5.63 -14.55 18.16
N HIS A 36 5.23 -14.69 16.89
CA HIS A 36 4.11 -13.96 16.32
C HIS A 36 2.79 -14.41 16.94
N THR A 37 1.97 -13.46 17.38
CA THR A 37 0.63 -13.70 17.93
C THR A 37 -0.44 -13.30 16.92
N PHE A 38 -1.26 -14.26 16.51
CA PHE A 38 -2.42 -14.00 15.67
C PHE A 38 -3.53 -13.28 16.46
N GLN A 39 -4.41 -12.56 15.76
CA GLN A 39 -5.54 -11.89 16.39
C GLN A 39 -6.55 -12.92 16.91
N GLU A 40 -7.00 -12.73 18.16
CA GLU A 40 -8.05 -13.54 18.77
C GLU A 40 -9.33 -12.72 18.89
N ASP A 41 -10.45 -13.30 18.47
CA ASP A 41 -11.80 -12.80 18.74
C ASP A 41 -12.59 -13.84 19.56
N ARG A 42 -13.69 -13.43 20.18
CA ARG A 42 -14.53 -14.28 21.02
C ARG A 42 -15.94 -14.34 20.45
N ILE A 43 -16.30 -15.50 19.92
CA ILE A 43 -17.65 -15.73 19.40
C ILE A 43 -18.47 -16.45 20.47
N GLN A 44 -19.65 -15.91 20.76
CA GLN A 44 -20.62 -16.53 21.66
C GLN A 44 -21.14 -17.83 21.02
N THR A 45 -20.79 -18.96 21.62
CA THR A 45 -21.15 -20.31 21.12
C THR A 45 -22.36 -20.90 21.87
N GLY A 46 -22.77 -20.26 22.98
CA GLY A 46 -23.99 -20.62 23.70
C GLY A 46 -24.49 -19.50 24.61
N LYS A 47 -25.54 -19.75 25.41
CA LYS A 47 -26.17 -18.73 26.27
C LYS A 47 -25.20 -18.01 27.23
N ARG A 48 -24.15 -18.69 27.71
CA ARG A 48 -23.09 -18.13 28.59
C ARG A 48 -21.68 -18.57 28.20
N SER A 49 -21.51 -19.13 27.00
CA SER A 49 -20.25 -19.76 26.59
C SER A 49 -19.67 -19.03 25.39
N TYR A 50 -18.39 -18.69 25.47
CA TYR A 50 -17.63 -18.04 24.41
C TYR A 50 -16.51 -18.98 23.95
N SER A 51 -16.33 -19.07 22.64
CA SER A 51 -15.20 -19.78 22.04
C SER A 51 -14.26 -18.77 21.42
N LYS A 52 -12.96 -19.01 21.63
CA LYS A 52 -11.90 -18.22 20.99
C LYS A 52 -11.83 -18.60 19.52
N VAL A 53 -11.90 -17.60 18.65
CA VAL A 53 -11.71 -17.75 17.21
C VAL A 53 -10.49 -16.94 16.82
N LEU A 54 -9.55 -17.56 16.14
CA LEU A 54 -8.38 -16.86 15.61
C LEU A 54 -8.71 -16.30 14.24
N LEU A 55 -8.32 -15.04 14.05
CA LEU A 55 -8.50 -14.27 12.84
C LEU A 55 -7.14 -13.97 12.22
N PHE A 56 -7.10 -14.03 10.90
CA PHE A 56 -5.93 -13.73 10.08
C PHE A 56 -6.13 -12.39 9.39
N THR A 57 -5.08 -11.61 9.27
CA THR A 57 -5.08 -10.38 8.47
C THR A 57 -4.75 -10.67 7.01
N ALA A 58 -4.94 -9.69 6.12
CA ALA A 58 -4.46 -9.79 4.74
C ALA A 58 -2.95 -10.03 4.66
N ASP A 59 -2.18 -9.41 5.56
CA ASP A 59 -0.73 -9.58 5.67
C ASP A 59 -0.34 -11.01 6.10
N ASP A 60 -1.12 -11.64 6.97
CA ASP A 60 -0.93 -13.06 7.32
C ASP A 60 -1.19 -13.98 6.14
N ILE A 61 -2.20 -13.68 5.32
CA ILE A 61 -2.50 -14.47 4.11
C ILE A 61 -1.36 -14.40 3.12
N GLU A 62 -0.79 -13.22 2.88
CA GLU A 62 0.37 -13.05 2.01
C GLU A 62 1.57 -13.86 2.52
N LYS A 63 1.86 -13.80 3.83
CA LYS A 63 2.95 -14.58 4.44
C LYS A 63 2.69 -16.08 4.36
N LEU A 64 1.45 -16.53 4.58
CA LEU A 64 1.05 -17.93 4.44
C LEU A 64 1.21 -18.43 2.99
N GLN A 65 0.88 -17.59 2.01
CA GLN A 65 1.13 -17.90 0.59
C GLN A 65 2.63 -18.03 0.31
N GLN A 66 3.45 -17.10 0.80
CA GLN A 66 4.91 -17.19 0.67
C GLN A 66 5.48 -18.49 1.28
N ILE A 67 4.96 -18.92 2.43
CA ILE A 67 5.33 -20.22 3.02
C ILE A 67 4.88 -21.35 2.09
N ALA A 68 3.67 -21.29 1.56
CA ALA A 68 3.13 -22.33 0.68
C ALA A 68 3.95 -22.51 -0.61
N ASP A 69 4.49 -21.43 -1.16
CA ASP A 69 5.32 -21.45 -2.37
C ASP A 69 6.74 -21.94 -2.07
N THR A 70 7.30 -21.54 -0.92
CA THR A 70 8.71 -21.81 -0.60
C THR A 70 8.96 -23.08 0.18
N LYS A 71 7.93 -23.67 0.82
CA LYS A 71 8.05 -24.89 1.64
C LYS A 71 8.64 -26.09 0.88
N GLY A 72 8.37 -26.20 -0.43
CA GLY A 72 8.86 -27.31 -1.24
C GLY A 72 10.38 -27.30 -1.42
N ASN A 73 10.99 -26.12 -1.44
CA ASN A 73 12.43 -25.94 -1.72
C ASN A 73 13.27 -25.81 -0.44
N LEU A 74 12.75 -25.11 0.58
CA LEU A 74 13.50 -24.76 1.79
C LEU A 74 13.12 -25.62 3.01
N GLY A 75 12.02 -26.36 2.93
CA GLY A 75 11.37 -26.95 4.10
C GLY A 75 10.54 -25.93 4.89
N LEU A 76 9.55 -26.42 5.62
CA LEU A 76 8.53 -25.60 6.28
C LEU A 76 9.12 -24.57 7.27
N ASP A 77 10.12 -24.95 8.06
CA ASP A 77 10.61 -24.13 9.17
C ASP A 77 11.42 -22.95 8.65
N LYS A 78 12.25 -23.19 7.63
CA LYS A 78 12.99 -22.14 6.93
C LYS A 78 12.05 -21.24 6.13
N ALA A 79 11.00 -21.79 5.53
CA ALA A 79 9.97 -21.01 4.84
C ALA A 79 9.22 -20.08 5.81
N ILE A 80 8.82 -20.60 6.99
CA ILE A 80 8.20 -19.81 8.06
C ILE A 80 9.13 -18.71 8.53
N LEU A 81 10.39 -19.05 8.86
CA LEU A 81 11.37 -18.07 9.28
C LEU A 81 11.65 -17.05 8.20
N LYS A 82 11.58 -17.38 6.90
CA LYS A 82 11.77 -16.43 5.81
C LYS A 82 10.58 -15.47 5.66
N ALA A 83 9.35 -15.98 5.76
CA ALA A 83 8.12 -15.18 5.59
C ALA A 83 7.82 -14.29 6.81
N TYR A 84 8.11 -14.78 8.01
CA TYR A 84 7.88 -14.09 9.27
C TYR A 84 9.18 -13.58 9.92
N ALA A 85 10.33 -13.69 9.25
CA ALA A 85 11.54 -13.01 9.71
C ALA A 85 11.22 -11.52 9.86
N PRO A 86 11.59 -10.89 10.99
CA PRO A 86 11.64 -9.44 11.05
C PRO A 86 12.56 -9.02 9.91
N THR A 87 12.01 -8.33 8.92
CA THR A 87 12.63 -8.05 7.63
C THR A 87 14.07 -7.57 7.82
N ARG A 88 15.06 -8.48 7.78
CA ARG A 88 16.49 -8.14 7.65
C ARG A 88 16.79 -7.80 6.18
N ALA A 89 15.89 -7.07 5.53
CA ALA A 89 15.99 -6.66 4.14
C ALA A 89 15.69 -5.15 4.02
N SER A 90 16.53 -4.40 4.73
CA SER A 90 17.15 -3.14 4.27
C SER A 90 18.13 -2.70 5.37
N PRO A 91 19.35 -2.23 5.06
CA PRO A 91 20.28 -1.67 6.06
C PRO A 91 19.77 -0.39 6.73
N LEU A 92 18.50 -0.04 6.51
CA LEU A 92 17.83 1.15 6.96
C LEU A 92 16.71 0.74 7.90
N SER A 93 16.82 1.16 9.16
CA SER A 93 15.74 1.15 10.14
C SER A 93 14.46 1.77 9.57
N VAL A 94 13.31 1.41 10.15
CA VAL A 94 12.01 2.01 9.81
C VAL A 94 12.09 3.54 9.81
N ASN A 95 12.79 4.13 10.79
CA ASN A 95 13.04 5.57 10.85
C ASN A 95 13.81 6.09 9.64
N GLN A 96 14.83 5.39 9.16
CA GLN A 96 15.57 5.80 7.96
C GLN A 96 14.73 5.70 6.68
N LYS A 97 13.79 4.74 6.60
CA LYS A 97 12.81 4.69 5.50
C LYS A 97 11.84 5.87 5.58
N ILE A 98 11.33 6.17 6.77
CA ILE A 98 10.47 7.33 7.02
C ILE A 98 11.21 8.62 6.63
N SER A 99 12.45 8.82 7.08
CA SER A 99 13.24 10.00 6.73
C SER A 99 13.44 10.15 5.22
N ARG A 100 13.73 9.05 4.51
CA ARG A 100 13.85 9.09 3.04
C ARG A 100 12.54 9.45 2.36
N LEU A 101 11.43 8.84 2.79
CA LEU A 101 10.11 9.16 2.27
C LEU A 101 9.74 10.63 2.55
N THR A 102 10.06 11.15 3.74
CA THR A 102 9.87 12.57 4.07
C THR A 102 10.66 13.49 3.15
N VAL A 103 11.93 13.16 2.87
CA VAL A 103 12.76 13.96 1.95
C VAL A 103 12.20 13.91 0.52
N GLN A 104 11.80 12.73 0.05
CA GLN A 104 11.18 12.57 -1.27
C GLN A 104 9.87 13.35 -1.39
N LEU A 105 9.01 13.27 -0.36
CA LEU A 105 7.73 13.96 -0.31
C LEU A 105 7.93 15.49 -0.29
N LYS A 106 8.91 15.99 0.46
CA LYS A 106 9.29 17.41 0.44
C LYS A 106 9.75 17.85 -0.96
N GLY A 107 10.58 17.05 -1.63
CA GLY A 107 11.06 17.34 -2.98
C GLY A 107 9.93 17.33 -4.03
N LEU A 108 8.99 16.40 -3.92
CA LEU A 108 7.79 16.37 -4.77
C LEU A 108 6.90 17.58 -4.52
N ASN A 109 6.68 17.94 -3.26
CA ASN A 109 5.87 19.11 -2.91
C ASN A 109 6.47 20.41 -3.49
N GLN A 110 7.80 20.56 -3.43
CA GLN A 110 8.47 21.71 -4.04
C GLN A 110 8.31 21.74 -5.56
N LYS A 111 8.45 20.59 -6.24
CA LYS A 111 8.23 20.52 -7.69
C LYS A 111 6.80 20.91 -8.06
N VAL A 112 5.81 20.49 -7.27
CA VAL A 112 4.42 20.87 -7.46
C VAL A 112 4.26 22.38 -7.31
N THR A 113 4.83 23.00 -6.27
CA THR A 113 4.74 24.45 -6.09
C THR A 113 5.41 25.23 -7.22
N ASP A 114 6.58 24.78 -7.69
CA ASP A 114 7.32 25.43 -8.77
C ASP A 114 6.53 25.36 -10.09
N LEU A 115 5.94 24.20 -10.39
CA LEU A 115 5.09 24.02 -11.57
C LEU A 115 3.84 24.91 -11.52
N THR A 116 3.18 25.00 -10.36
CA THR A 116 2.01 25.89 -10.18
C THR A 116 2.38 27.36 -10.41
N GLN A 117 3.55 27.80 -9.97
CA GLN A 117 4.02 29.17 -10.22
C GLN A 117 4.30 29.40 -11.71
N GLN A 118 4.93 28.44 -12.39
CA GLN A 118 5.17 28.53 -13.83
C GLN A 118 3.86 28.61 -14.62
N GLU A 119 2.86 27.82 -14.24
CA GLU A 119 1.52 27.86 -14.85
C GLU A 119 0.89 29.25 -14.71
N GLN A 120 0.93 29.85 -13.52
CA GLN A 120 0.40 31.21 -13.29
C GLN A 120 1.09 32.27 -14.15
N LEU A 121 2.42 32.19 -14.29
CA LEU A 121 3.18 33.11 -15.13
C LEU A 121 2.82 32.96 -16.62
N LEU A 122 2.62 31.71 -17.08
CA LEU A 122 2.19 31.45 -18.45
C LEU A 122 0.79 32.00 -18.72
N VAL A 123 -0.14 31.87 -17.78
CA VAL A 123 -1.49 32.47 -17.89
C VAL A 123 -1.40 33.98 -18.06
N ILE A 124 -0.64 34.67 -17.20
CA ILE A 124 -0.43 36.13 -17.30
C ILE A 124 0.18 36.49 -18.66
N ARG A 125 1.15 35.71 -19.15
CA ARG A 125 1.78 35.97 -20.44
C ARG A 125 0.81 35.81 -21.60
N ILE A 126 -0.04 34.79 -21.57
CA ILE A 126 -1.09 34.56 -22.58
C ILE A 126 -2.07 35.73 -22.59
N GLU A 127 -2.53 36.21 -21.43
CA GLU A 127 -3.42 37.37 -21.35
C GLU A 127 -2.79 38.65 -21.92
N GLN A 128 -1.51 38.90 -21.63
CA GLN A 128 -0.77 40.04 -22.16
C GLN A 128 -0.65 39.97 -23.68
N LEU A 129 -0.29 38.80 -24.22
CA LEU A 129 -0.20 38.58 -25.67
C LEU A 129 -1.57 38.75 -26.34
N GLY A 130 -2.66 38.27 -25.70
CA GLY A 130 -4.02 38.48 -26.18
C GLY A 130 -4.37 39.97 -26.31
N LYS A 131 -4.06 40.79 -25.30
CA LYS A 131 -4.25 42.25 -25.36
C LYS A 131 -3.43 42.90 -26.48
N GLN A 132 -2.16 42.50 -26.62
CA GLN A 132 -1.30 43.03 -27.69
C GLN A 132 -1.83 42.70 -29.09
N ILE A 133 -2.35 41.49 -29.29
CA ILE A 133 -2.99 41.10 -30.56
C ILE A 133 -4.23 41.98 -30.81
N GLU A 134 -5.10 42.14 -29.81
CA GLU A 134 -6.32 42.96 -29.94
C GLU A 134 -5.99 44.42 -30.32
N ASP A 135 -4.98 45.01 -29.69
CA ASP A 135 -4.55 46.38 -29.97
C ASP A 135 -3.90 46.54 -31.35
N LEU A 136 -3.24 45.50 -31.86
CA LEU A 136 -2.70 45.48 -33.23
C LEU A 136 -3.80 45.26 -34.29
N GLU A 137 -4.90 44.59 -33.94
CA GLU A 137 -6.04 44.38 -34.85
C GLU A 137 -6.97 45.59 -34.97
N LYS A 138 -7.16 46.36 -33.90
CA LYS A 138 -7.96 47.62 -33.89
C LYS A 138 -7.59 48.61 -35.02
N PRO A 139 -6.31 48.95 -35.28
CA PRO A 139 -5.93 49.88 -36.34
C PRO A 139 -6.07 49.27 -37.74
N LYS A 140 -6.00 47.94 -37.91
CA LYS A 140 -6.25 47.29 -39.21
C LYS A 140 -7.72 47.37 -39.60
N LYS A 141 -8.65 47.17 -38.66
CA LYS A 141 -10.10 47.31 -38.91
C LYS A 141 -10.48 48.75 -39.27
N LYS A 142 -9.92 49.76 -38.59
CA LYS A 142 -10.15 51.18 -38.94
C LYS A 142 -9.68 51.56 -40.35
N LYS A 143 -8.60 50.95 -40.87
CA LYS A 143 -8.11 51.20 -42.24
C LYS A 143 -8.90 50.45 -43.33
N LEU A 144 -9.50 49.31 -43.00
CA LEU A 144 -10.29 48.50 -43.95
C LEU A 144 -11.73 49.01 -44.13
N PHE A 145 -12.32 49.65 -43.12
CA PHE A 145 -13.70 50.17 -43.15
C PHE A 145 -13.77 51.71 -43.16
N GLY A 146 -12.65 52.40 -43.38
CA GLY A 146 -12.60 53.86 -43.52
C GLY A 146 -12.70 54.30 -44.97
N LYS A 147 -13.92 54.32 -45.51
CA LYS A 147 -14.37 55.17 -46.62
C LYS A 147 -15.76 55.69 -46.30
#